data_AF-A0A820B605-F1
#
_entry.id   AF-A0A820B605-F1
#
_cell.length_a   1.000
_cell.length_b   1.000
_cell.length_c   1.000
_cell.angle_alpha   90.00
_cell.angle_beta   90.00
_cell.angle_gamma   90.00
#
_symmetry.space_group_name_H-M   'P 1'
#
loop_
_entity.id
_entity.type
_entity.pdbx_description
1 polymer ?
#
loop_
_entity_poly.entity_id
_entity_poly.type
_entity_poly.pdbx_seq_one_letter_code
_entity_poly.pdbx_strand_id
1 'polypeptide(L)'
;GISGLFQNYIQFPLPTANDTQPGALDRGQQTATALTMFFRFFAYITPIVGAILADQFWGKYKTIVVSCAVYMAGLVILLLTSIPPAIDKGVAFPGLIIAMIILGFGTGGVKSNVSPLMAEQYSRTKPVITGN
;
A
#
# COMPACT_ATOMS: atom_id res chain seq x y z
N GLY A 1 -6.99 -7.90 -4.96
CA GLY A 1 -7.47 -6.52 -5.12
C GLY A 1 -6.65 -5.78 -6.16
N ILE A 2 -5.57 -5.12 -5.76
CA ILE A 2 -4.84 -4.15 -6.61
C ILE A 2 -3.83 -4.73 -7.60
N SER A 3 -3.45 -6.01 -7.46
CA SER A 3 -2.45 -6.65 -8.34
C SER A 3 -2.87 -6.65 -9.82
N GLY A 4 -4.16 -6.84 -10.11
CA GLY A 4 -4.66 -6.76 -11.49
C GLY A 4 -4.59 -5.35 -12.07
N LEU A 5 -4.83 -4.33 -11.24
CA LEU A 5 -4.74 -2.92 -11.65
C LEU A 5 -3.30 -2.54 -11.97
N PHE A 6 -2.34 -2.88 -11.09
CA PHE A 6 -0.93 -2.64 -11.36
C PHE A 6 -0.42 -3.43 -12.56
N GLN A 7 -0.85 -4.68 -12.70
CA GLN A 7 -0.50 -5.49 -13.86
C GLN A 7 -0.93 -4.80 -15.15
N ASN A 8 -2.20 -4.39 -15.25
CA ASN A 8 -2.73 -3.74 -16.45
C ASN A 8 -2.09 -2.37 -16.73
N TYR A 9 -1.94 -1.54 -15.68
CA TYR A 9 -1.36 -0.20 -15.79
C TYR A 9 0.10 -0.22 -16.30
N ILE A 10 0.89 -1.20 -15.86
CA ILE A 10 2.30 -1.34 -16.25
C ILE A 10 2.45 -2.04 -17.60
N GLN A 11 1.61 -3.06 -17.87
CA GLN A 11 1.76 -3.95 -19.00
C GLN A 11 1.34 -3.31 -20.33
N PHE A 12 0.22 -2.60 -20.35
CA PHE A 12 -0.42 -2.14 -21.60
C PHE A 12 -0.12 -0.65 -21.87
N PRO A 13 -0.14 -0.23 -23.15
CA PRO A 13 -0.08 1.18 -23.53
C PRO A 13 -1.36 1.94 -23.18
N LEU A 14 -1.32 3.28 -23.31
CA LEU A 14 -2.51 4.12 -23.22
C LEU A 14 -3.58 3.62 -24.22
N PRO A 15 -4.82 3.35 -23.78
CA PRO A 15 -5.86 2.84 -24.67
C PRO A 15 -6.17 3.87 -25.77
N THR A 16 -6.07 3.44 -27.03
CA THR A 16 -6.55 4.22 -28.18
C THR A 16 -8.08 4.07 -28.26
N ALA A 17 -8.78 4.96 -28.97
CA ALA A 17 -10.25 5.03 -29.02
C ALA A 17 -11.00 3.72 -29.36
N ASN A 18 -10.31 2.68 -29.86
CA ASN A 18 -10.85 1.36 -30.17
C ASN A 18 -10.38 0.22 -29.24
N ASP A 19 -9.52 0.51 -28.26
CA ASP A 19 -8.98 -0.49 -27.34
C ASP A 19 -9.76 -0.53 -26.01
N THR A 20 -10.32 -1.69 -25.70
CA THR A 20 -11.07 -1.93 -24.45
C THR A 20 -10.16 -2.19 -23.24
N GLN A 21 -8.84 -2.32 -23.47
CA GLN A 21 -7.90 -2.75 -22.43
C GLN A 21 -7.20 -1.55 -21.76
N PRO A 22 -7.44 -1.28 -20.46
CA PRO A 22 -6.85 -0.14 -19.77
C PRO A 22 -5.36 -0.35 -19.49
N GLY A 23 -4.53 0.63 -19.83
CA GLY A 23 -3.07 0.65 -19.69
C GLY A 23 -2.51 2.07 -19.67
N ALA A 24 -1.20 2.21 -19.47
CA ALA A 24 -0.53 3.52 -19.45
C ALA A 24 0.96 3.50 -19.78
N LEU A 25 1.70 2.48 -19.32
CA LEU A 25 3.18 2.54 -19.27
C LEU A 25 3.90 1.73 -20.35
N ASP A 26 3.21 0.79 -21.02
CA ASP A 26 3.76 -0.05 -22.10
C ASP A 26 5.12 -0.71 -21.77
N ARG A 27 5.29 -1.25 -20.55
CA ARG A 27 6.55 -1.88 -20.09
C ARG A 27 6.55 -3.40 -20.21
N GLY A 28 5.49 -3.97 -20.77
CA GLY A 28 5.33 -5.40 -20.98
C GLY A 28 5.03 -6.19 -19.71
N GLN A 29 4.62 -7.45 -19.92
CA GLN A 29 4.14 -8.34 -18.85
C GLN A 29 5.24 -8.69 -17.82
N GLN A 30 6.50 -8.81 -18.27
CA GLN A 30 7.60 -9.18 -17.38
C GLN A 30 7.82 -8.11 -16.31
N THR A 31 7.91 -6.84 -16.70
CA THR A 31 8.07 -5.70 -15.79
C THR A 31 6.87 -5.58 -14.84
N ALA A 32 5.66 -5.69 -15.38
CA ALA A 32 4.42 -5.62 -14.61
C ALA A 32 4.34 -6.71 -13.53
N THR A 33 4.72 -7.94 -13.88
CA THR A 33 4.75 -9.06 -12.94
C THR A 33 5.83 -8.84 -11.89
N ALA A 34 7.04 -8.42 -12.29
CA ALA A 34 8.15 -8.19 -11.38
C ALA A 34 7.83 -7.11 -10.33
N LEU A 35 7.29 -5.96 -10.74
CA LEU A 35 6.88 -4.89 -9.82
C LEU A 35 5.74 -5.35 -8.89
N THR A 36 4.78 -6.09 -9.42
CA THR A 36 3.66 -6.61 -8.61
C THR A 36 4.15 -7.61 -7.56
N MET A 37 5.08 -8.49 -7.92
CA MET A 37 5.70 -9.44 -6.98
C MET A 37 6.56 -8.72 -5.95
N PHE A 38 7.34 -7.72 -6.37
CA PHE A 38 8.09 -6.86 -5.47
C PHE A 38 7.18 -6.17 -4.46
N PHE A 39 6.10 -5.52 -4.91
CA PHE A 39 5.17 -4.85 -4.01
C PHE A 39 4.52 -5.83 -3.02
N ARG A 40 4.16 -7.04 -3.45
CA ARG A 40 3.62 -8.09 -2.57
C ARG A 40 4.66 -8.51 -1.54
N PHE A 41 5.86 -8.85 -1.97
CA PHE A 41 6.97 -9.24 -1.10
C PHE A 41 7.24 -8.16 -0.07
N PHE A 42 7.35 -6.91 -0.52
CA PHE A 42 7.59 -5.77 0.34
C PHE A 42 6.46 -5.61 1.36
N ALA A 43 5.20 -5.66 0.95
CA ALA A 43 4.03 -5.60 1.84
C ALA A 43 3.94 -6.75 2.87
N TYR A 44 4.66 -7.85 2.69
CA TYR A 44 4.78 -8.92 3.70
C TYR A 44 5.92 -8.69 4.69
N ILE A 45 7.00 -8.01 4.28
CA ILE A 45 8.14 -7.70 5.15
C ILE A 45 7.88 -6.44 5.97
N THR A 46 7.29 -5.40 5.37
CA THR A 46 7.09 -4.12 6.04
C THR A 46 6.28 -4.19 7.35
N PRO A 47 5.29 -5.09 7.54
CA PRO A 47 4.64 -5.26 8.84
C PRO A 47 5.60 -5.60 9.98
N ILE A 48 6.65 -6.40 9.71
CA ILE A 48 7.66 -6.75 10.72
C ILE A 48 8.41 -5.49 11.15
N VAL A 49 8.86 -4.69 10.17
CA VAL A 49 9.55 -3.42 10.42
C VAL A 49 8.64 -2.42 11.16
N GLY A 50 7.37 -2.32 10.74
CA GLY A 50 6.37 -1.45 11.35
C GLY A 50 6.00 -1.85 12.78
N ALA A 51 6.05 -3.13 13.11
CA ALA A 51 5.87 -3.62 14.49
C ALA A 51 7.03 -3.18 15.39
N ILE A 52 8.28 -3.42 14.94
CA ILE A 52 9.49 -3.05 15.70
C ILE A 52 9.51 -1.54 15.96
N LEU A 53 9.17 -0.72 14.96
CA LEU A 53 9.10 0.73 15.11
C LEU A 53 8.03 1.17 16.12
N ALA A 54 6.87 0.50 16.14
CA ALA A 54 5.80 0.82 17.08
C ALA A 54 6.16 0.50 18.53
N ASP A 55 6.84 -0.63 18.74
CA ASP A 55 7.23 -1.11 20.06
C ASP A 55 8.39 -0.29 20.67
N GLN A 56 9.29 0.25 19.83
CA GLN A 56 10.49 0.96 20.30
C GLN A 56 10.32 2.48 20.45
N PHE A 57 9.55 3.14 19.57
CA PHE A 57 9.60 4.61 19.49
C PHE A 57 8.39 5.33 20.10
N TRP A 58 7.16 5.02 19.67
CA TRP A 58 6.02 5.95 19.88
C TRP A 58 4.72 5.31 20.38
N GLY A 59 4.63 3.98 20.47
CA GLY A 59 3.40 3.27 20.79
C GLY A 59 2.50 3.05 19.56
N LYS A 60 1.56 2.11 19.71
CA LYS A 60 0.78 1.51 18.60
C LYS A 60 -0.12 2.53 17.90
N TYR A 61 -0.85 3.36 18.65
CA TYR A 61 -1.79 4.34 18.09
C TYR A 61 -1.09 5.40 17.21
N LYS A 62 0.00 6.02 17.71
CA LYS A 62 0.75 7.00 16.94
C LYS A 62 1.38 6.39 15.68
N THR A 63 1.84 5.15 15.77
CA THR A 63 2.40 4.45 14.61
C THR A 63 1.35 4.20 13.53
N ILE A 64 0.11 3.87 13.90
CA ILE A 64 -1.00 3.73 12.94
C ILE A 64 -1.28 5.07 12.26
N VAL A 65 -1.40 6.17 13.02
CA VAL A 65 -1.72 7.49 12.46
C VAL A 65 -0.64 7.95 11.48
N VAL A 66 0.64 7.82 11.85
CA VAL A 66 1.77 8.17 10.98
C VAL A 66 1.80 7.26 9.74
N SER A 67 1.57 5.95 9.90
CA SER A 67 1.53 5.02 8.77
C SER A 67 0.39 5.34 7.80
N CYS A 68 -0.78 5.76 8.31
CA CYS A 68 -1.88 6.25 7.48
C CYS A 68 -1.51 7.53 6.72
N ALA A 69 -0.81 8.47 7.35
CA ALA A 69 -0.34 9.68 6.69
C ALA A 69 0.67 9.36 5.57
N VAL A 70 1.62 8.46 5.82
CA VAL A 70 2.58 7.97 4.82
C VAL A 70 1.85 7.26 3.67
N TYR A 71 0.85 6.43 3.99
CA TYR A 71 0.03 5.76 2.98
C TYR A 71 -0.71 6.76 2.09
N MET A 72 -1.33 7.79 2.68
CA MET A 72 -1.99 8.86 1.92
C MET A 72 -1.01 9.63 1.04
N ALA A 73 0.19 9.95 1.53
CA ALA A 73 1.22 10.58 0.72
C ALA A 73 1.61 9.73 -0.50
N GLY A 74 1.76 8.41 -0.31
CA GLY A 74 2.01 7.47 -1.41
C GLY A 74 0.88 7.45 -2.45
N LEU A 75 -0.38 7.52 -2.01
CA LEU A 75 -1.53 7.60 -2.91
C LEU A 75 -1.57 8.92 -3.70
N VAL A 76 -1.22 10.04 -3.06
CA VAL A 76 -1.15 11.34 -3.74
C VAL A 76 -0.04 11.33 -4.81
N ILE A 77 1.14 10.78 -4.50
CA ILE A 77 2.23 10.64 -5.47
C ILE A 77 1.79 9.75 -6.64
N LEU A 78 1.15 8.62 -6.36
CA LEU A 78 0.62 7.74 -7.39
C LEU A 78 -0.39 8.46 -8.29
N LEU A 79 -1.33 9.21 -7.69
CA LEU A 79 -2.35 9.94 -8.41
C LEU A 79 -1.73 11.02 -9.31
N LEU A 80 -0.83 11.84 -8.78
CA LEU A 80 -0.17 12.92 -9.53
C LEU A 80 0.69 12.39 -10.68
N THR A 81 1.32 11.23 -10.51
CA THR A 81 2.16 10.61 -11.54
C THR A 81 1.37 9.82 -12.58
N SER A 82 0.09 9.55 -12.31
CA SER A 82 -0.82 8.81 -13.21
C SER A 82 -1.72 9.71 -14.07
N ILE A 83 -1.63 11.04 -13.93
CA ILE A 83 -2.38 11.99 -14.75
C ILE A 83 -1.78 12.01 -16.19
N PRO A 84 -2.58 12.18 -17.26
CA PRO A 84 -2.09 12.19 -18.65
C PRO A 84 -0.81 13.01 -18.94
N PRO A 85 -0.64 14.26 -18.47
CA PRO A 85 0.57 15.04 -18.76
C PRO A 85 1.82 14.52 -18.04
N ALA A 86 1.67 13.71 -16.99
CA ALA A 86 2.78 13.04 -16.32
C ALA A 86 3.20 11.76 -17.05
N ILE A 87 2.24 11.07 -17.69
CA ILE A 87 2.50 9.91 -18.54
C ILE A 87 3.23 10.33 -19.82
N ASP A 88 2.77 11.39 -20.49
CA ASP A 88 3.39 11.91 -21.71
C ASP A 88 4.84 12.39 -21.49
N LYS A 89 5.14 12.92 -20.30
CA LYS A 89 6.49 13.33 -19.90
C LYS A 89 7.40 12.18 -19.47
N GLY A 90 6.89 10.94 -19.43
CA GLY A 90 7.63 9.75 -19.03
C GLY A 90 7.94 9.65 -17.53
N VAL A 91 7.40 10.54 -16.69
CA VAL A 91 7.64 10.54 -15.23
C VAL A 91 6.76 9.54 -14.48
N ALA A 92 5.75 8.97 -15.15
CA ALA A 92 4.82 8.01 -14.56
C ALA A 92 5.49 6.71 -14.07
N PHE A 93 6.51 6.21 -14.79
CA PHE A 93 7.20 4.97 -14.41
C PHE A 93 8.05 5.10 -13.12
N PRO A 94 9.00 6.05 -13.02
CA PRO A 94 9.74 6.24 -11.78
C PRO A 94 8.83 6.70 -10.63
N GLY A 95 7.80 7.50 -10.93
CA GLY A 95 6.78 7.91 -9.97
C GLY A 95 6.01 6.74 -9.36
N LEU A 96 5.64 5.75 -10.18
CA LEU A 96 5.00 4.52 -9.73
C LEU A 96 5.88 3.71 -8.78
N ILE A 97 7.18 3.56 -9.09
CA ILE A 97 8.12 2.81 -8.22
C ILE A 97 8.24 3.47 -6.85
N ILE A 98 8.40 4.79 -6.82
CA ILE A 98 8.50 5.57 -5.57
C ILE A 98 7.19 5.44 -4.78
N ALA A 99 6.04 5.57 -5.45
CA ALA A 99 4.74 5.40 -4.82
C ALA A 99 4.56 3.99 -4.23
N MET A 100 4.98 2.94 -4.94
CA MET A 100 4.91 1.56 -4.47
C MET A 100 5.71 1.33 -3.18
N ILE A 101 6.91 1.93 -3.07
CA ILE A 101 7.74 1.83 -1.86
C ILE A 101 7.04 2.52 -0.67
N ILE A 102 6.55 3.75 -0.87
CA ILE A 102 5.88 4.53 0.17
C ILE A 102 4.58 3.86 0.62
N LEU A 103 3.77 3.37 -0.32
CA LEU A 103 2.54 2.62 -0.04
C LEU A 103 2.83 1.31 0.70
N GLY A 104 3.93 0.64 0.36
CA GLY A 104 4.42 -0.53 1.08
C GLY A 104 4.73 -0.22 2.55
N PHE A 105 5.43 0.88 2.81
CA PHE A 105 5.68 1.36 4.17
C PHE A 105 4.40 1.66 4.95
N GLY A 106 3.48 2.41 4.34
CA GLY A 106 2.19 2.73 4.95
C GLY A 106 1.34 1.48 5.26
N THR A 107 1.25 0.54 4.33
CA THR A 107 0.47 -0.71 4.53
C THR A 107 1.05 -1.60 5.62
N GLY A 108 2.38 -1.70 5.72
CA GLY A 108 3.03 -2.49 6.76
C GLY A 108 2.72 -1.99 8.16
N GLY A 109 2.92 -0.69 8.40
CA GLY A 109 2.71 -0.08 9.72
C GLY A 109 1.26 -0.09 10.19
N VAL A 110 0.28 0.01 9.27
CA VAL A 110 -1.14 -0.15 9.61
C VAL A 110 -1.45 -1.61 9.97
N LYS A 111 -1.04 -2.58 9.13
CA LYS A 111 -1.37 -4.00 9.35
C LYS A 111 -0.80 -4.56 10.65
N SER A 112 0.43 -4.20 11.03
CA SER A 112 1.06 -4.74 12.23
C SER A 112 0.45 -4.23 13.54
N ASN A 113 -0.13 -3.03 13.54
CA ASN A 113 -0.55 -2.35 14.76
C ASN A 113 -2.06 -2.34 15.00
N VAL A 114 -2.89 -2.48 13.94
CA VAL A 114 -4.36 -2.44 14.07
C VAL A 114 -4.91 -3.62 14.87
N SER A 115 -4.46 -4.85 14.61
CA SER A 115 -4.95 -6.04 15.34
C SER A 115 -4.59 -6.00 16.84
N PRO A 116 -3.34 -5.68 17.24
CA PRO A 116 -3.00 -5.48 18.64
C PRO A 116 -3.84 -4.38 19.33
N LEU A 117 -4.11 -3.26 18.64
CA LEU A 117 -4.94 -2.18 19.19
C LEU A 117 -6.38 -2.65 19.43
N MET A 118 -6.97 -3.37 18.47
CA MET A 118 -8.32 -3.92 18.61
C MET A 118 -8.41 -4.95 19.73
N ALA A 119 -7.39 -5.79 19.91
CA ALA A 119 -7.33 -6.75 21.01
C ALA A 119 -7.24 -6.05 22.37
N GLU A 120 -6.49 -4.95 22.46
CA GLU A 120 -6.37 -4.14 23.68
C GLU A 120 -7.69 -3.45 24.05
N GLN A 121 -8.49 -3.09 23.06
CA GLN A 121 -9.86 -2.58 23.25
C GLN A 121 -10.82 -3.64 23.83
N TYR A 122 -10.46 -4.93 23.79
CA TYR A 122 -11.35 -6.03 24.18
C TYR A 122 -11.37 -6.36 25.69
N SER A 123 -10.70 -5.60 26.56
CA SER A 123 -10.67 -5.89 28.01
C SER A 123 -11.37 -4.84 28.87
N ARG A 124 -12.61 -5.15 29.29
CA ARG A 124 -13.08 -5.23 30.70
C ARG A 124 -14.57 -5.65 30.78
N THR A 125 -14.96 -6.80 30.25
CA THR A 125 -16.19 -7.46 30.77
C THR A 125 -15.75 -8.23 32.00
N LYS A 126 -16.05 -7.71 33.19
CA LYS A 126 -15.81 -8.43 34.45
C LYS A 126 -16.43 -9.83 34.33
N PRO A 127 -15.70 -10.92 34.58
CA PRO A 127 -16.34 -12.22 34.76
C PRO A 127 -17.24 -12.12 35.99
N VAL A 128 -18.56 -12.02 35.78
CA VAL A 128 -19.56 -12.13 36.84
C VAL A 128 -19.80 -13.61 37.06
N ILE A 129 -19.30 -14.12 38.17
CA ILE A 129 -19.65 -15.45 38.66
C ILE A 129 -21.06 -15.31 39.26
N THR A 130 -22.07 -15.81 38.56
CA THR A 130 -23.41 -15.97 39.14
C THR A 130 -23.33 -17.21 40.03
N GLY A 131 -23.04 -17.00 41.32
CA GLY A 131 -23.19 -18.04 42.33
C GLY A 131 -24.68 -18.27 42.61
N ASN A 132 -25.10 -19.53 42.52
CA ASN A 132 -26.36 -20.04 43.07
C ASN A 132 -26.09 -20.65 44.44
#